data_AF-A0A094H4C3-F1
#
_entry.id   AF-A0A094H4C3-F1
#
_cell.length_a   1.000
_cell.length_b   1.000
_cell.length_c   1.000
_cell.angle_alpha   90.00
_cell.angle_beta   90.00
_cell.angle_gamma   90.00
#
_symmetry.space_group_name_H-M   'P 1'
#
loop_
_entity.id
_entity.type
_entity.pdbx_description
1 polymer ?
#
loop_
_entity_poly.entity_id
_entity_poly.type
_entity_poly.pdbx_seq_one_letter_code
_entity_poly.pdbx_strand_id
1 'polypeptide(L)'
;MSRYQNTTWDLSSFNIKDATYSIALNPANIESFKGNLSAFRAHGGKALIYHGQQDSTVTSPNTARYYDHVSRTMDLDASSLDDFFRYFRIGGMSHCSGGPGARRIGQTALGALGGKGGATSNVLLALVEWVEKGVAPETVRGARASPPHVAIPPCADTSPQAPLEAADIIVERSISRLLAVQDAEDLRGKRRDRSSNELSKFEEPANGAN
;
A
#
# COMPACT_ATOMS: atom_id res chain seq x y z
N MET A 1 -18.63 3.02 -18.56
CA MET A 1 -19.67 4.04 -18.25
C MET A 1 -18.96 5.27 -17.70
N SER A 2 -19.18 6.46 -18.26
CA SER A 2 -18.60 7.69 -17.70
C SER A 2 -19.35 8.11 -16.42
N ARG A 3 -18.64 8.74 -15.47
CA ARG A 3 -19.13 9.18 -14.15
C ARG A 3 -20.48 9.92 -14.20
N TYR A 4 -20.71 10.70 -15.25
CA TYR A 4 -21.90 11.52 -15.47
C TYR A 4 -22.82 10.99 -16.58
N GLN A 5 -22.55 9.80 -17.12
CA GLN A 5 -23.13 9.32 -18.39
C GLN A 5 -22.94 10.31 -19.55
N ASN A 6 -22.01 11.25 -19.39
CA ASN A 6 -21.62 12.25 -20.35
C ASN A 6 -20.27 11.84 -20.96
N THR A 7 -20.22 11.65 -22.28
CA THR A 7 -18.99 11.31 -23.01
C THR A 7 -18.16 12.53 -23.40
N THR A 8 -18.69 13.75 -23.25
CA THR A 8 -18.01 15.01 -23.56
C THR A 8 -17.44 15.71 -22.33
N TRP A 9 -17.49 15.08 -21.16
CA TRP A 9 -16.94 15.65 -19.92
C TRP A 9 -15.40 15.77 -20.00
N ASP A 10 -14.88 16.94 -19.61
CA ASP A 10 -13.46 17.27 -19.70
C ASP A 10 -12.72 17.06 -18.38
N LEU A 11 -11.67 16.23 -18.42
CA LEU A 11 -10.78 15.95 -17.30
C LEU A 11 -10.07 17.20 -16.76
N SER A 12 -9.82 18.21 -17.60
CA SER A 12 -9.16 19.44 -17.18
C SER A 12 -10.00 20.27 -16.19
N SER A 13 -11.32 20.05 -16.20
CA SER A 13 -12.29 20.74 -15.33
C SER A 13 -12.49 20.07 -13.96
N PHE A 14 -11.75 18.99 -13.67
CA PHE A 14 -11.89 18.21 -12.45
C PHE A 14 -11.70 19.07 -11.19
N ASN A 15 -12.62 18.93 -10.24
CA ASN A 15 -12.56 19.61 -8.96
C ASN A 15 -13.18 18.75 -7.83
N ILE A 16 -13.16 19.28 -6.60
CA ILE A 16 -13.62 18.54 -5.42
C ILE A 16 -15.11 18.15 -5.44
N LYS A 17 -15.94 18.88 -6.20
CA LYS A 17 -17.36 18.54 -6.35
C LYS A 17 -17.51 17.23 -7.13
N ASP A 18 -16.67 16.98 -8.14
CA ASP A 18 -16.65 15.73 -8.89
C ASP A 18 -16.26 14.54 -8.02
N ALA A 19 -15.28 14.73 -7.13
CA ALA A 19 -14.88 13.73 -6.16
C ALA A 19 -16.01 13.42 -5.17
N THR A 20 -16.61 14.46 -4.59
CA THR A 20 -17.72 14.32 -3.63
C THR A 20 -18.93 13.63 -4.27
N TYR A 21 -19.27 14.00 -5.51
CA TYR A 21 -20.32 13.33 -6.28
C TYR A 21 -20.01 11.84 -6.48
N SER A 22 -18.76 11.50 -6.81
CA SER A 22 -18.35 10.09 -7.00
C SER A 22 -18.44 9.26 -5.72
N ILE A 23 -18.04 9.85 -4.60
CA ILE A 23 -18.14 9.23 -3.27
C ILE A 23 -19.61 8.99 -2.92
N ALA A 24 -20.49 9.96 -3.19
CA ALA A 24 -21.92 9.79 -2.97
C ALA A 24 -22.56 8.74 -3.90
N LEU A 25 -22.11 8.66 -5.15
CA LEU A 25 -22.65 7.72 -6.13
C LEU A 25 -22.29 6.26 -5.80
N ASN A 26 -21.03 6.00 -5.40
CA ASN A 26 -20.47 4.72 -4.97
C ASN A 26 -21.18 3.47 -5.54
N PRO A 27 -21.19 3.31 -6.88
CA PRO A 27 -21.99 2.27 -7.52
C PRO A 27 -21.54 0.89 -7.04
N ALA A 28 -22.49 0.08 -6.58
CA ALA A 28 -22.24 -1.25 -6.03
C ALA A 28 -21.19 -1.31 -4.90
N ASN A 29 -21.02 -0.21 -4.14
CA ASN A 29 -20.02 -0.11 -3.07
C ASN A 29 -18.57 -0.34 -3.56
N ILE A 30 -18.25 0.15 -4.76
CA ILE A 30 -16.92 0.01 -5.38
C ILE A 30 -15.79 0.63 -4.55
N GLU A 31 -16.09 1.59 -3.68
CA GLU A 31 -15.13 2.17 -2.73
C GLU A 31 -14.39 1.09 -1.92
N SER A 32 -15.09 -0.01 -1.61
CA SER A 32 -14.51 -1.20 -0.95
C SER A 32 -13.81 -0.88 0.38
N PHE A 33 -14.35 0.09 1.14
CA PHE A 33 -13.71 0.64 2.34
C PHE A 33 -14.44 0.28 3.65
N LYS A 34 -15.14 -0.86 3.70
CA LYS A 34 -15.81 -1.33 4.92
C LYS A 34 -14.80 -1.88 5.93
N GLY A 35 -14.68 -1.26 7.11
CA GLY A 35 -13.78 -1.71 8.17
C GLY A 35 -14.24 -2.93 8.97
N ASN A 36 -15.53 -3.28 8.96
CA ASN A 36 -16.05 -4.41 9.74
C ASN A 36 -15.90 -5.72 8.95
N LEU A 37 -14.91 -6.54 9.34
CA LEU A 37 -14.63 -7.86 8.76
C LEU A 37 -15.13 -9.02 9.64
N SER A 38 -16.04 -8.77 10.60
CA SER A 38 -16.51 -9.80 11.55
C SER A 38 -17.11 -11.02 10.86
N ALA A 39 -17.90 -10.84 9.78
CA ALA A 39 -18.46 -11.96 9.04
C ALA A 39 -17.35 -12.80 8.37
N PHE A 40 -16.37 -12.17 7.75
CA PHE A 40 -15.22 -12.84 7.15
C PHE A 40 -14.43 -13.65 8.19
N ARG A 41 -14.15 -13.04 9.34
CA ARG A 41 -13.52 -13.70 10.49
C ARG A 41 -14.35 -14.89 11.00
N ALA A 42 -15.66 -14.73 11.15
CA ALA A 42 -16.56 -15.77 11.67
C ALA A 42 -16.63 -17.01 10.78
N HIS A 43 -16.44 -16.84 9.47
CA HIS A 43 -16.33 -17.95 8.51
C HIS A 43 -14.93 -18.58 8.43
N GLY A 44 -14.01 -18.20 9.34
CA GLY A 44 -12.63 -18.71 9.35
C GLY A 44 -11.74 -18.12 8.25
N GLY A 45 -12.18 -17.07 7.56
CA GLY A 45 -11.44 -16.44 6.47
C GLY A 45 -10.09 -15.90 6.93
N LYS A 46 -9.06 -16.07 6.08
CA LYS A 46 -7.71 -15.52 6.26
C LYS A 46 -7.41 -14.56 5.13
N ALA A 47 -6.95 -13.36 5.46
CA ALA A 47 -6.61 -12.31 4.51
C ALA A 47 -5.16 -11.87 4.73
N LEU A 48 -4.38 -11.96 3.67
CA LEU A 48 -3.04 -11.40 3.58
C LEU A 48 -3.07 -10.26 2.57
N ILE A 49 -2.75 -9.06 3.02
CA ILE A 49 -2.60 -7.89 2.15
C ILE A 49 -1.14 -7.44 2.13
N TYR A 50 -0.66 -6.98 0.99
CA TYR A 50 0.68 -6.42 0.85
C TYR A 50 0.62 -5.11 0.05
N HIS A 51 1.61 -4.24 0.26
CA HIS A 51 1.76 -3.03 -0.56
C HIS A 51 3.24 -2.65 -0.72
N GLY A 52 3.67 -2.41 -1.96
CA GLY A 52 4.99 -1.88 -2.26
C GLY A 52 5.18 -0.47 -1.71
N GLN A 53 6.28 -0.23 -1.00
CA GLN A 53 6.55 1.07 -0.39
C GLN A 53 7.06 2.12 -1.39
N GLN A 54 7.31 1.74 -2.64
CA GLN A 54 7.68 2.63 -3.76
C GLN A 54 6.61 2.62 -4.87
N ASP A 55 5.36 2.34 -4.51
CA ASP A 55 4.23 2.41 -5.43
C ASP A 55 3.90 3.88 -5.74
N SER A 56 4.06 4.27 -7.01
CA SER A 56 3.75 5.60 -7.54
C SER A 56 2.36 5.71 -8.17
N THR A 57 1.64 4.59 -8.28
CA THR A 57 0.30 4.52 -8.90
C THR A 57 -0.79 4.55 -7.83
N VAL A 58 -0.65 3.72 -6.80
CA VAL A 58 -1.54 3.70 -5.63
C VAL A 58 -0.70 3.99 -4.40
N THR A 59 -1.08 5.01 -3.63
CA THR A 59 -0.26 5.44 -2.50
C THR A 59 -0.28 4.39 -1.38
N SER A 60 0.91 3.92 -0.98
CA SER A 60 1.05 2.88 0.05
C SER A 60 0.43 3.23 1.43
N PRO A 61 0.40 4.51 1.89
CA PRO A 61 -0.31 4.89 3.10
C PRO A 61 -1.82 4.61 3.07
N ASN A 62 -2.45 4.46 1.89
CA ASN A 62 -3.87 4.14 1.81
C ASN A 62 -4.19 2.75 2.41
N THR A 63 -3.29 1.77 2.21
CA THR A 63 -3.45 0.44 2.82
C THR A 63 -3.21 0.46 4.31
N ALA A 64 -2.23 1.26 4.79
CA ALA A 64 -2.04 1.48 6.22
C ALA A 64 -3.29 2.12 6.85
N ARG A 65 -3.87 3.14 6.20
CA ARG A 65 -5.13 3.77 6.62
C ARG A 65 -6.29 2.76 6.70
N TYR A 66 -6.37 1.83 5.75
CA TYR A 66 -7.39 0.79 5.75
C TYR A 66 -7.20 -0.23 6.89
N TYR A 67 -5.96 -0.69 7.13
CA TYR A 67 -5.67 -1.59 8.25
C TYR A 67 -6.09 -0.97 9.59
N ASP A 68 -5.76 0.30 9.81
CA ASP A 68 -6.18 1.02 11.02
C ASP A 68 -7.69 1.26 11.07
N HIS A 69 -8.33 1.48 9.92
CA HIS A 69 -9.77 1.60 9.87
C HIS A 69 -10.44 0.28 10.29
N VAL A 70 -9.92 -0.87 9.87
CA VAL A 70 -10.39 -2.20 10.29
C VAL A 70 -10.19 -2.38 11.80
N SER A 71 -8.98 -2.14 12.31
CA SER A 71 -8.66 -2.20 13.75
C SER A 71 -9.64 -1.38 14.58
N ARG A 72 -9.81 -0.10 14.24
CA ARG A 72 -10.72 0.82 14.96
C ARG A 72 -12.19 0.45 14.83
N THR A 73 -12.62 -0.07 13.68
CA THR A 73 -14.03 -0.43 13.45
C THR A 73 -14.42 -1.70 14.19
N MET A 74 -13.50 -2.65 14.32
CA MET A 74 -13.74 -3.93 15.00
C MET A 74 -13.34 -3.91 16.48
N ASP A 75 -12.72 -2.81 16.95
CA ASP A 75 -12.12 -2.68 18.28
C ASP A 75 -11.11 -3.81 18.58
N LEU A 76 -10.23 -4.07 17.61
CA LEU A 76 -9.21 -5.11 17.68
C LEU A 76 -7.82 -4.50 17.63
N ASP A 77 -6.95 -4.92 18.54
CA ASP A 77 -5.53 -4.62 18.46
C ASP A 77 -4.86 -5.44 17.35
N ALA A 78 -3.59 -5.14 17.06
CA ALA A 78 -2.86 -5.84 16.00
C ALA A 78 -2.75 -7.34 16.28
N SER A 79 -2.58 -7.75 17.55
CA SER A 79 -2.48 -9.16 17.92
C SER A 79 -3.78 -9.93 17.62
N SER A 80 -4.93 -9.32 17.87
CA SER A 80 -6.24 -9.91 17.54
C SER A 80 -6.55 -9.88 16.04
N LEU A 81 -6.01 -8.90 15.30
CA LEU A 81 -6.10 -8.88 13.84
C LEU A 81 -5.25 -9.99 13.21
N ASP A 82 -4.07 -10.27 13.77
CA ASP A 82 -3.13 -11.27 13.23
C ASP A 82 -3.70 -12.70 13.15
N ASP A 83 -4.81 -12.98 13.83
CA ASP A 83 -5.58 -14.22 13.74
C ASP A 83 -6.19 -14.45 12.35
N PHE A 84 -6.50 -13.38 11.60
CA PHE A 84 -7.24 -13.48 10.35
C PHE A 84 -6.88 -12.44 9.29
N PHE A 85 -6.21 -11.35 9.63
CA PHE A 85 -5.90 -10.24 8.73
C PHE A 85 -4.49 -9.69 8.98
N ARG A 86 -3.57 -9.94 8.05
CA ARG A 86 -2.16 -9.52 8.14
C ARG A 86 -1.76 -8.59 7.00
N TYR A 87 -1.01 -7.54 7.34
CA TYR A 87 -0.49 -6.55 6.40
C TYR A 87 1.04 -6.56 6.29
N PHE A 88 1.54 -6.69 5.06
CA PHE A 88 2.98 -6.72 4.73
C PHE A 88 3.40 -5.52 3.89
N ARG A 89 4.40 -4.77 4.37
CA ARG A 89 4.93 -3.59 3.70
C ARG A 89 6.21 -3.93 2.94
N ILE A 90 6.14 -3.98 1.61
CA ILE A 90 7.25 -4.50 0.82
C ILE A 90 8.22 -3.37 0.46
N GLY A 91 9.36 -3.35 1.15
CA GLY A 91 10.43 -2.39 0.90
C GLY A 91 10.99 -2.50 -0.52
N GLY A 92 11.07 -1.38 -1.23
CA GLY A 92 11.62 -1.30 -2.59
C GLY A 92 10.82 -2.04 -3.66
N MET A 93 9.57 -2.40 -3.39
CA MET A 93 8.62 -2.83 -4.42
C MET A 93 7.85 -1.61 -4.94
N SER A 94 7.69 -1.52 -6.26
CA SER A 94 6.85 -0.51 -6.94
C SER A 94 5.40 -0.99 -7.05
N HIS A 95 4.66 -0.54 -8.06
CA HIS A 95 3.26 -0.95 -8.25
C HIS A 95 3.16 -2.45 -8.59
N CYS A 96 2.59 -3.24 -7.67
CA CYS A 96 2.40 -4.71 -7.72
C CYS A 96 3.68 -5.57 -7.83
N SER A 97 4.69 -5.09 -8.52
CA SER A 97 5.97 -5.73 -8.83
C SER A 97 7.01 -4.65 -9.17
N GLY A 98 8.15 -5.04 -9.74
CA GLY A 98 9.21 -4.08 -10.04
C GLY A 98 9.82 -3.44 -8.78
N GLY A 99 10.59 -2.38 -8.99
CA GLY A 99 11.34 -1.70 -7.94
C GLY A 99 12.71 -2.33 -7.61
N PRO A 100 13.58 -1.59 -6.92
CA PRO A 100 14.97 -1.96 -6.64
C PRO A 100 15.14 -2.95 -5.48
N GLY A 101 14.11 -3.15 -4.66
CA GLY A 101 14.18 -3.97 -3.44
C GLY A 101 13.87 -5.45 -3.65
N ALA A 102 13.79 -6.17 -2.53
CA ALA A 102 13.45 -7.58 -2.44
C ALA A 102 11.95 -7.81 -2.72
N ARG A 103 11.55 -7.62 -3.97
CA ARG A 103 10.15 -7.48 -4.41
C ARG A 103 9.52 -8.75 -4.98
N ARG A 104 10.28 -9.84 -5.10
CA ARG A 104 9.73 -11.14 -5.54
C ARG A 104 9.23 -11.90 -4.33
N ILE A 105 7.93 -11.84 -4.07
CA ILE A 105 7.26 -12.47 -2.92
C ILE A 105 6.24 -13.54 -3.36
N GLY A 106 6.30 -14.03 -4.60
CA GLY A 106 5.35 -15.03 -5.11
C GLY A 106 3.96 -14.52 -5.47
N GLN A 107 3.75 -13.20 -5.55
CA GLN A 107 2.47 -12.57 -5.88
C GLN A 107 2.11 -12.60 -7.37
N THR A 108 3.10 -12.85 -8.24
CA THR A 108 2.93 -13.07 -9.69
C THR A 108 3.83 -14.20 -10.16
N ALA A 109 3.69 -14.65 -11.41
CA ALA A 109 4.60 -15.63 -12.01
C ALA A 109 6.08 -15.20 -11.92
N LEU A 110 6.39 -13.93 -12.20
CA LEU A 110 7.75 -13.39 -12.04
C LEU A 110 8.15 -13.22 -10.56
N GLY A 111 7.18 -12.97 -9.68
CA GLY A 111 7.37 -12.96 -8.23
C GLY A 111 7.71 -14.35 -7.67
N ALA A 112 7.18 -15.43 -8.27
CA ALA A 112 7.46 -16.81 -7.88
C ALA A 112 8.90 -17.24 -8.22
N LEU A 113 9.57 -16.54 -9.15
CA LEU A 113 11.00 -16.68 -9.40
C LEU A 113 11.88 -16.07 -8.28
N GLY A 114 11.29 -15.66 -7.16
CA GLY A 114 11.98 -15.10 -5.99
C GLY A 114 12.72 -16.14 -5.15
N GLY A 115 12.47 -17.44 -5.35
CA GLY A 115 13.22 -18.48 -4.67
C GLY A 115 12.43 -19.77 -4.48
N LYS A 116 13.11 -20.80 -4.00
CA LYS A 116 12.54 -22.13 -3.71
C LYS A 116 12.01 -22.26 -2.26
N GLY A 117 11.76 -21.14 -1.57
CA GLY A 117 11.43 -21.12 -0.14
C GLY A 117 10.01 -21.54 0.25
N GLY A 118 9.23 -22.11 -0.69
CA GLY A 118 7.86 -22.56 -0.42
C GLY A 118 6.99 -21.42 0.12
N ALA A 119 6.22 -21.71 1.18
CA ALA A 119 5.34 -20.75 1.85
C ALA A 119 6.08 -19.50 2.37
N THR A 120 7.33 -19.63 2.83
CA THR A 120 8.07 -18.48 3.39
C THR A 120 8.43 -17.41 2.36
N SER A 121 8.57 -17.78 1.08
CA SER A 121 8.96 -16.86 -0.01
C SER A 121 7.87 -16.68 -1.08
N ASN A 122 6.64 -17.13 -0.78
CA ASN A 122 5.53 -17.07 -1.72
C ASN A 122 4.22 -16.80 -0.97
N VAL A 123 3.66 -15.60 -1.12
CA VAL A 123 2.44 -15.18 -0.43
C VAL A 123 1.21 -16.04 -0.72
N LEU A 124 1.13 -16.65 -1.91
CA LEU A 124 0.04 -17.58 -2.23
C LEU A 124 0.20 -18.86 -1.42
N LEU A 125 1.40 -19.44 -1.39
CA LEU A 125 1.68 -20.64 -0.60
C LEU A 125 1.60 -20.38 0.91
N ALA A 126 1.99 -19.19 1.37
CA ALA A 126 1.81 -18.74 2.75
C ALA A 126 0.33 -18.71 3.14
N LEU A 127 -0.53 -18.21 2.25
CA LEU A 127 -1.97 -18.18 2.49
C LEU A 127 -2.58 -19.58 2.52
N VAL A 128 -2.16 -20.47 1.61
CA VAL A 128 -2.57 -21.89 1.61
C VAL A 128 -2.19 -22.55 2.93
N GLU A 129 -0.93 -22.40 3.36
CA GLU A 129 -0.46 -22.98 4.61
C GLU A 129 -1.18 -22.40 5.85
N TRP A 130 -1.50 -21.11 5.84
CA TRP A 130 -2.29 -20.50 6.90
C TRP A 130 -3.72 -21.06 6.96
N VAL A 131 -4.38 -21.21 5.82
CA VAL A 131 -5.75 -21.72 5.76
C VAL A 131 -5.81 -23.22 6.10
N GLU A 132 -4.91 -24.03 5.54
CA GLU A 132 -4.99 -25.49 5.64
C GLU A 132 -4.31 -26.06 6.88
N LYS A 133 -3.25 -25.42 7.37
CA LYS A 133 -2.45 -25.92 8.50
C LYS A 133 -2.50 -25.02 9.73
N GLY A 134 -3.17 -23.87 9.64
CA GLY A 134 -3.22 -22.90 10.73
C GLY A 134 -1.89 -22.19 10.99
N VAL A 135 -0.91 -22.32 10.11
CA VAL A 135 0.42 -21.71 10.27
C VAL A 135 0.44 -20.35 9.59
N ALA A 136 0.21 -19.31 10.38
CA ALA A 136 0.14 -17.94 9.89
C ALA A 136 1.55 -17.39 9.56
N PRO A 137 1.73 -16.66 8.44
CA PRO A 137 3.03 -16.13 8.07
C PRO A 137 3.44 -14.96 8.96
N GLU A 138 4.54 -15.12 9.71
CA GLU A 138 5.15 -14.06 10.52
C GLU A 138 5.96 -13.06 9.69
N THR A 139 6.49 -13.55 8.57
CA THR A 139 7.21 -12.77 7.58
C THR A 139 6.87 -13.28 6.18
N VAL A 140 7.10 -12.43 5.19
CA VAL A 140 7.10 -12.79 3.78
C VAL A 140 8.50 -12.49 3.25
N ARG A 141 9.25 -13.52 2.88
CA ARG A 141 10.59 -13.34 2.31
C ARG A 141 10.48 -12.89 0.86
N GLY A 142 11.04 -11.73 0.57
CA GLY A 142 11.20 -11.22 -0.77
C GLY A 142 12.59 -11.52 -1.32
N ALA A 143 12.72 -11.51 -2.64
CA ALA A 143 14.03 -11.54 -3.29
C ALA A 143 14.17 -10.49 -4.40
N ARG A 144 15.41 -10.08 -4.65
CA ARG A 144 15.81 -9.27 -5.80
C ARG A 144 16.86 -10.03 -6.60
N ALA A 145 16.87 -9.82 -7.91
CA ALA A 145 18.01 -10.25 -8.71
C ALA A 145 19.22 -9.41 -8.29
N SER A 146 20.34 -10.06 -7.97
CA SER A 146 21.59 -9.33 -7.87
C SER A 146 21.87 -8.67 -9.23
N PRO A 147 22.31 -7.40 -9.27
CA PRO A 147 22.85 -6.86 -10.51
C PRO A 147 23.99 -7.80 -10.96
N PRO A 148 24.15 -8.05 -12.27
CA PRO A 148 25.31 -8.79 -12.74
C PRO A 148 26.52 -8.07 -12.17
N HIS A 149 27.28 -8.76 -11.31
CA HIS A 149 28.56 -8.23 -10.86
C HIS A 149 29.36 -7.84 -12.10
N VAL A 150 30.03 -6.69 -12.03
CA VAL A 150 31.03 -6.23 -13.00
C VAL A 150 31.74 -7.46 -13.57
N ALA A 151 31.60 -7.65 -14.88
CA ALA A 151 32.00 -8.86 -15.58
C ALA A 151 33.40 -9.31 -15.15
N ILE A 152 33.50 -10.41 -14.41
CA ILE A 152 34.71 -11.21 -14.37
C ILE A 152 34.78 -11.92 -15.75
N PRO A 153 35.90 -11.84 -16.49
CA PRO A 153 35.99 -12.27 -17.88
C PRO A 153 35.64 -13.76 -18.09
N PRO A 154 35.34 -14.15 -19.35
CA PRO A 154 34.49 -15.29 -19.65
C PRO A 154 35.29 -16.59 -19.66
N CYS A 155 35.39 -17.25 -18.51
CA CYS A 155 35.63 -18.69 -18.44
C CYS A 155 35.04 -19.23 -17.12
N ALA A 156 33.72 -19.42 -17.06
CA ALA A 156 33.09 -20.52 -16.32
C ALA A 156 31.57 -20.42 -16.38
N ASP A 157 31.00 -21.51 -16.87
CA ASP A 157 29.70 -22.08 -16.49
C ASP A 157 28.41 -21.48 -17.05
N THR A 158 27.79 -22.30 -17.89
CA THR A 158 26.41 -22.23 -18.36
C THR A 158 25.44 -22.53 -17.22
N SER A 159 25.11 -21.53 -16.40
CA SER A 159 23.98 -21.61 -15.46
C SER A 159 23.20 -20.30 -15.44
N PRO A 160 21.94 -20.25 -15.94
CA PRO A 160 21.18 -19.01 -15.98
C PRO A 160 20.42 -18.83 -14.66
N GLN A 161 21.13 -18.42 -13.62
CA GLN A 161 20.54 -17.82 -12.42
C GLN A 161 21.57 -16.90 -11.78
N ALA A 162 21.46 -15.60 -12.07
CA ALA A 162 22.12 -14.60 -11.23
C ALA A 162 21.72 -14.85 -9.76
N PRO A 163 22.65 -14.73 -8.79
CA PRO A 163 22.33 -14.88 -7.38
C PRO A 163 21.14 -13.99 -7.01
N LEU A 164 20.21 -14.51 -6.22
CA LEU A 164 19.11 -13.70 -5.67
C LEU A 164 19.52 -13.24 -4.27
N GLU A 165 19.44 -11.94 -4.03
CA GLU A 165 19.56 -11.40 -2.67
C GLU A 165 18.17 -11.38 -2.04
N ALA A 166 18.02 -12.01 -0.87
CA ALA A 166 16.75 -12.18 -0.18
C ALA A 166 16.67 -11.32 1.08
N ALA A 167 15.47 -10.83 1.40
CA ALA A 167 15.19 -10.07 2.62
C ALA A 167 13.83 -10.49 3.20
N ASP A 168 13.76 -10.60 4.52
CA ASP A 168 12.51 -10.91 5.23
C ASP A 168 11.69 -9.62 5.43
N ILE A 169 10.46 -9.59 4.91
CA ILE A 169 9.49 -8.54 5.19
C ILE A 169 8.63 -8.98 6.36
N ILE A 170 8.62 -8.20 7.43
CA ILE A 170 7.90 -8.51 8.67
C ILE A 170 6.46 -7.96 8.60
N VAL A 171 5.52 -8.66 9.23
CA VAL A 171 4.14 -8.17 9.45
C VAL A 171 4.17 -6.82 10.16
N GLU A 172 3.39 -5.86 9.68
CA GLU A 172 3.17 -4.60 10.37
C GLU A 172 2.23 -4.83 11.56
N ARG A 173 2.74 -4.63 12.78
CA ARG A 173 2.00 -4.85 14.03
C ARG A 173 1.63 -3.56 14.75
N SER A 174 2.04 -2.37 14.27
CA SER A 174 1.65 -1.11 14.92
C SER A 174 1.79 0.12 14.02
N ILE A 175 0.66 0.61 13.49
CA ILE A 175 0.63 1.83 12.66
C ILE A 175 0.54 3.12 13.50
N SER A 176 0.33 3.00 14.83
CA SER A 176 0.17 4.15 15.74
C SER A 176 1.32 5.17 15.67
N ARG A 177 2.54 4.74 15.28
CA ARG A 177 3.67 5.67 15.12
C ARG A 177 3.78 6.32 13.74
N LEU A 178 3.23 5.71 12.68
CA LEU A 178 3.41 6.20 11.31
C LEU A 178 2.32 7.19 10.89
N LEU A 179 1.05 6.94 11.25
CA LEU A 179 -0.02 7.90 10.98
C LEU A 179 0.10 9.17 11.83
N ALA A 180 0.65 9.08 13.05
CA ALA A 180 0.94 10.28 13.84
C ALA A 180 1.91 11.25 13.12
N VAL A 181 2.80 10.74 12.27
CA VAL A 181 3.69 11.56 11.45
C VAL A 181 2.93 12.15 10.26
N GLN A 182 2.10 11.36 9.57
CA GLN A 182 1.31 11.84 8.42
C GLN A 182 0.25 12.87 8.84
N ASP A 183 -0.48 12.63 9.93
CA ASP A 183 -1.45 13.58 10.51
C ASP A 183 -0.74 14.87 10.98
N ALA A 184 0.48 14.76 11.50
CA ALA A 184 1.28 15.92 11.87
C ALA A 184 1.76 16.72 10.64
N GLU A 185 2.03 16.07 9.51
CA GLU A 185 2.36 16.72 8.24
C GLU A 185 1.14 17.40 7.60
N ASP A 186 -0.02 16.73 7.59
CA ASP A 186 -1.30 17.29 7.12
C ASP A 186 -1.75 18.49 7.97
N LEU A 187 -1.56 18.43 9.29
CA LEU A 187 -1.83 19.56 10.19
C LEU A 187 -0.84 20.71 9.99
N ARG A 188 0.43 20.43 9.65
CA ARG A 188 1.39 21.48 9.25
C ARG A 188 1.03 22.11 7.91
N GLY A 189 0.55 21.31 6.95
CA GLY A 189 0.04 21.79 5.67
C GLY A 189 -1.13 22.76 5.84
N LYS A 190 -2.14 22.38 6.65
CA LYS A 190 -3.28 23.24 7.00
C LYS A 190 -2.90 24.51 7.75
N ARG A 191 -1.86 24.50 8.60
CA ARG A 191 -1.36 25.71 9.27
C ARG A 191 -0.69 26.68 8.30
N ARG A 192 0.09 26.19 7.32
CA ARG A 192 0.70 27.06 6.29
C ARG A 192 -0.35 27.73 5.41
N ASP A 193 -1.39 26.99 5.03
CA ASP A 193 -2.47 27.52 4.18
C ASP A 193 -3.28 28.60 4.91
N ARG A 194 -3.53 28.44 6.22
CA ARG A 194 -4.11 29.50 7.05
C ARG A 194 -3.22 30.73 7.17
N SER A 195 -1.90 30.58 7.33
CA SER A 195 -1.01 31.76 7.41
C SER A 195 -0.97 32.54 6.10
N SER A 196 -1.01 31.86 4.94
CA SER A 196 -1.03 32.51 3.64
C SER A 196 -2.35 33.28 3.39
N ASN A 197 -3.47 32.77 3.92
CA ASN A 197 -4.79 33.39 3.76
C ASN A 197 -5.09 34.49 4.79
N GLU A 198 -4.29 34.58 5.85
CA GLU A 198 -4.30 35.71 6.81
C GLU A 198 -3.38 36.85 6.33
N LEU A 199 -2.27 36.52 5.65
CA LEU A 199 -1.35 37.50 5.05
C LEU A 199 -1.98 38.26 3.86
N SER A 200 -2.93 37.64 3.14
CA SER A 200 -3.68 38.30 2.05
C SER A 200 -4.80 39.24 2.54
N LYS A 201 -5.08 39.28 3.85
CA LYS A 201 -6.07 40.20 4.45
C LYS A 201 -5.47 41.52 4.96
N PHE A 202 -4.15 41.69 4.86
CA PHE A 202 -3.44 42.89 5.33
C PHE A 202 -2.99 43.86 4.22
N GLU A 203 -3.38 43.64 2.96
CA GLU A 203 -3.25 44.67 1.92
C GLU A 203 -4.48 45.58 1.94
N GLU A 204 -4.38 46.66 2.71
CA GLU A 204 -5.29 47.80 2.69
C GLU A 204 -5.06 48.63 1.39
N PRO A 205 -6.11 49.13 0.71
CA PRO A 205 -5.93 49.92 -0.50
C PRO A 205 -5.46 51.34 -0.15
N ALA A 206 -4.26 51.71 -0.61
CA ALA A 206 -3.82 53.11 -0.61
C ALA A 206 -4.71 53.92 -1.57
N ASN A 207 -5.64 54.68 -0.98
CA ASN A 207 -6.51 55.63 -1.66
C ASN A 207 -5.70 56.87 -2.09
N GLY A 208 -6.01 57.43 -3.26
CA GLY A 208 -5.27 58.53 -3.86
C GLY A 208 -5.51 59.91 -3.24
N ALA A 209 -4.58 60.83 -3.53
CA ALA A 209 -4.80 62.26 -3.78
C ALA A 209 -3.44 62.96 -3.94
N ASN A 210 -3.10 63.37 -5.17
CA ASN A 210 -2.87 64.77 -5.57
C ASN A 210 -2.65 64.85 -7.08
#